data_AF-A0ABD3FKU3-F1
#
_entry.id   AF-A0ABD3FKU3-F1
#
_cell.length_a   1.000
_cell.length_b   1.000
_cell.length_c   1.000
_cell.angle_alpha   90.00
_cell.angle_beta   90.00
_cell.angle_gamma   90.00
#
_symmetry.space_group_name_H-M   'P 1'
#
loop_
_entity.id
_entity.type
_entity.pdbx_description
1 polymer ?
#
loop_
_entity_poly.entity_id
_entity_poly.type
_entity_poly.pdbx_seq_one_letter_code
_entity_poly.pdbx_strand_id
1 'polypeptide(L)'
;MVAHAIFCASRRNGVRGICFNQFFAGLLGELRDECKLMTMSIADSRDTIVASDLLDGFTALTNLAKATIPFLAPPNAVWPDCILRADGCNFGHLVRVADEERCDTYVEDVNRPGTPLFICECKYWDTSVGSDTMRSIIGGLEKLWGEKWAIVVLFCVELANWKTWEHDGIGCVKVTCESCSAKWIHLPPEGMRRKLVVVVEMRTM
;
A
#
# COMPACT_ATOMS: atom_id res chain seq x y z
N MET A 1 -14.31 -3.12 -1.67
CA MET A 1 -13.54 -4.12 -0.91
C MET A 1 -12.25 -3.51 -0.35
N VAL A 2 -11.29 -3.11 -1.18
CA VAL A 2 -9.96 -2.59 -0.75
C VAL A 2 -10.06 -1.43 0.27
N ALA A 3 -10.83 -0.38 -0.03
CA ALA A 3 -10.98 0.76 0.88
C ALA A 3 -11.57 0.34 2.25
N HIS A 4 -12.47 -0.65 2.25
CA HIS A 4 -13.03 -1.21 3.47
C HIS A 4 -11.99 -2.02 4.24
N ALA A 5 -11.19 -2.85 3.58
CA ALA A 5 -10.09 -3.60 4.19
C ALA A 5 -9.04 -2.68 4.82
N ILE A 6 -8.64 -1.61 4.12
CA ILE A 6 -7.73 -0.56 4.64
C ILE A 6 -8.34 0.09 5.89
N PHE A 7 -9.62 0.48 5.80
CA PHE A 7 -10.36 1.08 6.90
C PHE A 7 -10.43 0.16 8.12
N CYS A 8 -10.72 -1.14 7.94
CA CYS A 8 -10.78 -2.12 9.02
C CYS A 8 -9.40 -2.38 9.63
N ALA A 9 -8.37 -2.61 8.80
CA ALA A 9 -7.01 -2.84 9.25
C ALA A 9 -6.47 -1.68 10.12
N SER A 10 -6.82 -0.44 9.76
CA SER A 10 -6.42 0.76 10.53
C SER A 10 -7.00 0.82 11.94
N ARG A 11 -8.11 0.13 12.21
CA ARG A 11 -8.82 0.16 13.50
C ARG A 11 -8.32 -0.85 14.52
N ARG A 12 -7.46 -1.78 14.11
CA ARG A 12 -7.07 -2.95 14.94
C ARG A 12 -6.38 -2.58 16.25
N ASN A 13 -5.73 -1.41 16.32
CA ASN A 13 -5.10 -0.92 17.56
C ASN A 13 -5.88 0.27 18.19
N GLY A 14 -7.15 0.44 17.80
CA GLY A 14 -8.00 1.53 18.27
C GLY A 14 -7.51 2.92 17.87
N VAL A 15 -7.98 3.94 18.59
CA VAL A 15 -7.76 5.36 18.26
C VAL A 15 -6.31 5.81 18.36
N ARG A 16 -5.40 4.99 18.90
CA ARG A 16 -3.96 5.28 18.96
C ARG A 16 -3.26 5.13 17.60
N GLY A 17 -3.93 4.53 16.61
CA GLY A 17 -3.32 4.12 15.36
C GLY A 17 -2.44 2.88 15.52
N ILE A 18 -1.96 2.33 14.41
CA ILE A 18 -1.30 1.04 14.31
C ILE A 18 0.02 1.18 13.54
N CYS A 19 1.09 0.49 13.94
CA CYS A 19 2.35 0.59 13.21
C CYS A 19 2.24 -0.04 11.81
N PHE A 20 3.01 0.45 10.85
CA PHE A 20 2.96 0.00 9.46
C PHE A 20 3.02 -1.53 9.30
N ASN A 21 3.89 -2.20 10.04
CA ASN A 21 4.04 -3.66 9.98
C ASN A 21 2.77 -4.41 10.39
N GLN A 22 2.18 -4.03 11.51
CA GLN A 22 0.93 -4.64 11.99
C GLN A 22 -0.26 -4.23 11.12
N PHE A 23 -0.27 -3.01 10.60
CA PHE A 23 -1.29 -2.55 9.65
C PHE A 23 -1.30 -3.43 8.40
N PHE A 24 -0.15 -3.59 7.74
CA PHE A 24 -0.06 -4.35 6.50
C PHE A 24 -0.36 -5.83 6.73
N ALA A 25 0.15 -6.42 7.83
CA ALA A 25 -0.20 -7.78 8.25
C ALA A 25 -1.70 -7.95 8.52
N GLY A 26 -2.35 -6.96 9.14
CA GLY A 26 -3.79 -6.94 9.38
C GLY A 26 -4.58 -6.78 8.08
N LEU A 27 -4.12 -5.93 7.15
CA LEU A 27 -4.71 -5.73 5.84
C LEU A 27 -4.76 -7.03 5.04
N LEU A 28 -3.68 -7.81 5.03
CA LEU A 28 -3.68 -9.14 4.41
C LEU A 28 -4.71 -10.09 5.06
N GLY A 29 -4.95 -9.96 6.36
CA GLY A 29 -6.02 -10.69 7.06
C GLY A 29 -7.41 -10.24 6.59
N GLU A 30 -7.68 -8.93 6.57
CA GLU A 30 -8.96 -8.38 6.09
C GLU A 30 -9.30 -8.82 4.66
N LEU A 31 -8.29 -8.89 3.77
CA LEU A 31 -8.47 -9.33 2.39
C LEU A 31 -8.78 -10.82 2.24
N ARG A 32 -8.66 -11.59 3.33
CA ARG A 32 -8.99 -13.02 3.41
C ARG A 32 -10.20 -13.31 4.29
N ASP A 33 -10.92 -12.27 4.72
CA ASP A 33 -11.95 -12.37 5.75
C ASP A 33 -11.44 -13.00 7.07
N GLU A 34 -10.15 -12.82 7.37
CA GLU A 34 -9.50 -13.30 8.59
C GLU A 34 -9.20 -12.15 9.57
N CYS A 35 -9.83 -12.16 10.74
CA CYS A 35 -9.61 -11.14 11.77
C CYS A 35 -8.31 -11.39 12.59
N LYS A 36 -7.17 -11.63 11.93
CA LYS A 36 -5.85 -11.80 12.58
C LYS A 36 -4.73 -11.13 11.80
N LEU A 37 -3.57 -10.97 12.44
CA LEU A 37 -2.35 -10.52 11.78
C LEU A 37 -1.72 -11.67 11.01
N MET A 38 -1.36 -11.42 9.75
CA MET A 38 -0.75 -12.43 8.91
C MET A 38 0.78 -12.39 9.00
N THR A 39 1.40 -13.57 9.02
CA THR A 39 2.85 -13.71 8.92
C THR A 39 3.26 -13.73 7.45
N MET A 40 4.17 -12.85 7.06
CA MET A 40 4.69 -12.79 5.69
C MET A 40 6.00 -13.56 5.56
N SER A 41 6.29 -14.06 4.36
CA SER A 41 7.57 -14.70 4.04
C SER A 41 8.08 -14.31 2.66
N ILE A 42 9.39 -14.43 2.41
CA ILE A 42 9.95 -14.34 1.06
C ILE A 42 9.73 -15.66 0.32
N ALA A 43 9.17 -15.62 -0.88
CA ALA A 43 8.76 -16.82 -1.63
C ALA A 43 9.90 -17.81 -1.88
N ASP A 44 11.10 -17.31 -2.17
CA ASP A 44 12.24 -18.14 -2.57
C ASP A 44 12.99 -18.75 -1.36
N SER A 45 13.20 -17.97 -0.29
CA SER A 45 13.93 -18.43 0.90
C SER A 45 13.03 -18.98 2.02
N ARG A 46 11.74 -18.62 2.00
CA ARG A 46 10.76 -18.85 3.08
C ARG A 46 11.08 -18.15 4.40
N ASP A 47 12.02 -17.22 4.39
CA ASP A 47 12.32 -16.43 5.58
C ASP A 47 11.11 -15.57 5.95
N THR A 48 10.77 -15.58 7.24
CA THR A 48 9.73 -14.72 7.79
C THR A 48 10.18 -13.27 7.74
N ILE A 49 9.30 -12.39 7.27
CA ILE A 49 9.55 -10.95 7.17
C ILE A 49 8.40 -10.14 7.77
N VAL A 50 8.67 -8.88 8.06
CA VAL A 50 7.65 -7.85 8.29
C VAL A 50 7.56 -6.91 7.09
N ALA A 51 6.49 -6.12 7.00
CA ALA A 51 6.25 -5.27 5.82
C ALA A 51 7.34 -4.22 5.59
N SER A 52 7.95 -3.69 6.65
CA SER A 52 9.05 -2.73 6.57
C SER A 52 10.28 -3.29 5.85
N ASP A 53 10.51 -4.60 5.90
CA ASP A 53 11.66 -5.23 5.24
C ASP A 53 11.57 -5.08 3.71
N LEU A 54 10.35 -4.93 3.16
CA LEU A 54 10.14 -4.64 1.74
C LEU A 54 10.55 -3.21 1.35
N LEU A 55 10.67 -2.31 2.32
CA LEU A 55 11.00 -0.89 2.13
C LEU A 55 12.51 -0.62 2.22
N ASP A 56 13.29 -1.64 2.57
CA ASP A 56 14.73 -1.48 2.82
C ASP A 56 15.49 -1.02 1.57
N GLY A 57 16.33 -0.01 1.77
CA GLY A 57 17.08 0.65 0.70
C GLY A 57 16.28 1.68 -0.12
N PHE A 58 14.99 1.90 0.17
CA PHE A 58 14.22 3.02 -0.40
C PHE A 58 14.20 4.19 0.59
N THR A 59 15.10 5.16 0.43
CA THR A 59 15.26 6.29 1.36
C THR A 59 13.96 7.06 1.60
N ALA A 60 13.15 7.28 0.54
CA ALA A 60 11.86 7.96 0.64
C ALA A 60 10.84 7.23 1.53
N LEU A 61 11.01 5.92 1.76
CA LEU A 61 10.07 5.06 2.50
C LEU A 61 10.51 4.80 3.95
N THR A 62 11.65 5.36 4.38
CA THR A 62 12.16 5.20 5.76
C THR A 62 11.16 5.73 6.80
N ASN A 63 10.46 6.82 6.48
CA ASN A 63 9.45 7.37 7.38
C ASN A 63 8.20 6.48 7.44
N LEU A 64 7.78 5.90 6.31
CA LEU A 64 6.64 4.98 6.28
C LEU A 64 6.91 3.72 7.11
N ALA A 65 8.12 3.16 7.03
CA ALA A 65 8.52 2.00 7.83
C ALA A 65 8.35 2.23 9.35
N LYS A 66 8.45 3.48 9.79
CA LYS A 66 8.32 3.90 11.20
C LYS A 66 6.97 4.55 11.50
N ALA A 67 6.12 4.72 10.48
CA ALA A 67 4.88 5.46 10.61
C ALA A 67 3.85 4.68 11.44
N THR A 68 3.05 5.44 12.17
CA THR A 68 1.80 4.95 12.75
C THR A 68 0.69 5.30 11.78
N ILE A 69 0.07 4.28 11.19
CA ILE A 69 -1.13 4.43 10.38
C ILE A 69 -2.26 4.87 11.31
N PRO A 70 -2.91 6.00 11.02
CA PRO A 70 -3.93 6.55 11.91
C PRO A 70 -5.20 5.71 11.91
N PHE A 71 -6.06 5.93 12.90
CA PHE A 71 -7.44 5.46 12.92
C PHE A 71 -8.24 6.21 11.85
N LEU A 72 -8.48 5.55 10.72
CA LEU A 72 -8.99 6.22 9.52
C LEU A 72 -10.48 6.55 9.63
N ALA A 73 -10.87 7.73 9.18
CA ALA A 73 -12.26 8.01 8.83
C ALA A 73 -12.72 7.07 7.69
N PRO A 74 -14.04 6.83 7.55
CA PRO A 74 -14.56 6.25 6.32
C PRO A 74 -14.09 7.04 5.08
N PRO A 75 -14.02 6.43 3.89
CA PRO A 75 -13.56 7.11 2.69
C PRO A 75 -14.25 8.48 2.48
N ASN A 76 -13.46 9.54 2.32
CA ASN A 76 -13.89 10.94 2.14
C ASN A 76 -14.71 11.55 3.30
N ALA A 77 -14.89 10.84 4.41
CA ALA A 77 -15.45 11.42 5.61
C ALA A 77 -14.38 12.24 6.36
N VAL A 78 -14.81 13.33 6.98
CA VAL A 78 -13.92 14.23 7.72
C VAL A 78 -14.23 14.14 9.21
N TRP A 79 -13.20 13.94 10.02
CA TRP A 79 -13.31 14.03 11.47
C TRP A 79 -13.60 15.47 11.90
N PRO A 80 -14.46 15.70 12.91
CA PRO A 80 -14.57 17.01 13.53
C PRO A 80 -13.23 17.48 14.13
N ASP A 81 -12.97 18.78 14.09
CA ASP A 81 -11.71 19.37 14.60
C ASP A 81 -11.42 19.06 16.07
N CYS A 82 -12.45 18.82 16.89
CA CYS A 82 -12.26 18.42 18.28
C CYS A 82 -11.68 17.00 18.41
N ILE A 83 -11.99 16.11 17.47
CA ILE A 83 -11.48 14.73 17.44
C ILE A 83 -10.05 14.70 16.93
N LEU A 84 -9.74 15.49 15.89
CA LEU A 84 -8.38 15.59 15.34
C LEU A 84 -7.37 16.13 16.37
N ARG A 85 -7.83 16.89 17.36
CA ARG A 85 -7.02 17.46 18.45
C ARG A 85 -7.03 16.63 19.74
N ALA A 86 -7.63 15.44 19.72
CA ALA A 86 -7.71 14.60 20.92
C ALA A 86 -6.33 14.02 21.29
N ASP A 87 -5.81 14.40 22.45
CA ASP A 87 -4.52 13.94 22.95
C ASP A 87 -4.45 12.42 23.07
N GLY A 88 -3.31 11.85 22.69
CA GLY A 88 -3.06 10.41 22.73
C GLY A 88 -3.82 9.60 21.68
N CYS A 89 -4.54 10.25 20.77
CA CYS A 89 -5.20 9.64 19.63
C CYS A 89 -4.49 10.04 18.32
N ASN A 90 -4.58 9.18 17.31
CA ASN A 90 -4.03 9.38 15.99
C ASN A 90 -5.15 9.16 14.97
N PHE A 91 -5.92 10.20 14.68
CA PHE A 91 -6.99 10.19 13.69
C PHE A 91 -6.47 10.68 12.35
N GLY A 92 -6.96 10.08 11.27
CA GLY A 92 -6.56 10.46 9.93
C GLY A 92 -7.61 10.06 8.91
N HIS A 93 -7.28 10.26 7.64
CA HIS A 93 -8.26 10.20 6.56
C HIS A 93 -7.85 9.20 5.49
N LEU A 94 -8.83 8.42 5.07
CA LEU A 94 -8.77 7.63 3.84
C LEU A 94 -9.47 8.45 2.76
N VAL A 95 -8.73 8.86 1.75
CA VAL A 95 -9.26 9.73 0.69
C VAL A 95 -9.41 8.92 -0.58
N ARG A 96 -10.59 9.00 -1.21
CA ARG A 96 -10.85 8.51 -2.56
C ARG A 96 -10.66 9.65 -3.53
N VAL A 97 -9.74 9.49 -4.47
CA VAL A 97 -9.42 10.53 -5.47
C VAL A 97 -10.61 10.66 -6.44
N ALA A 98 -10.91 11.88 -6.88
CA ALA A 98 -11.90 12.10 -7.92
C ALA A 98 -11.41 11.42 -9.21
N ASP A 99 -12.31 10.68 -9.87
CA ASP A 99 -12.06 9.65 -10.89
C ASP A 99 -11.52 10.18 -12.23
N GLU A 100 -10.98 11.39 -12.27
CA GLU A 100 -10.63 12.03 -13.54
C GLU A 100 -9.38 11.40 -14.18
N GLU A 101 -8.36 10.93 -13.44
CA GLU A 101 -7.13 10.40 -14.06
C GLU A 101 -6.29 9.35 -13.25
N ARG A 102 -6.92 8.36 -12.58
CA ARG A 102 -6.27 7.22 -11.88
C ARG A 102 -5.80 7.55 -10.44
N CYS A 103 -5.66 6.50 -9.62
CA CYS A 103 -5.63 6.41 -8.15
C CYS A 103 -7.03 6.22 -7.53
N ASP A 104 -7.27 5.05 -6.92
CA ASP A 104 -8.55 4.80 -6.27
C ASP A 104 -8.61 5.46 -4.89
N THR A 105 -7.59 5.25 -4.05
CA THR A 105 -7.57 5.79 -2.69
C THR A 105 -6.15 6.05 -2.19
N TYR A 106 -5.97 6.92 -1.20
CA TYR A 106 -4.72 7.05 -0.46
C TYR A 106 -4.99 7.31 1.03
N VAL A 107 -4.03 6.91 1.87
CA VAL A 107 -4.00 7.33 3.28
C VAL A 107 -3.23 8.64 3.35
N GLU A 108 -3.83 9.68 3.94
CA GLU A 108 -3.19 10.98 4.08
C GLU A 108 -2.15 10.97 5.21
N ASP A 109 -1.02 11.66 5.01
CA ASP A 109 -0.07 11.92 6.10
C ASP A 109 -0.63 12.98 7.04
N VAL A 110 -0.92 12.58 8.28
CA VAL A 110 -1.46 13.45 9.33
C VAL A 110 -0.55 14.64 9.65
N ASN A 111 0.74 14.53 9.38
CA ASN A 111 1.71 15.61 9.60
C ASN A 111 1.89 16.52 8.38
N ARG A 112 1.40 16.08 7.21
CA ARG A 112 1.56 16.78 5.93
C ARG A 112 0.27 16.68 5.11
N PRO A 113 -0.78 17.43 5.48
CA PRO A 113 -2.05 17.44 4.75
C PRO A 113 -1.84 17.64 3.24
N GLY A 114 -2.59 16.90 2.41
CA GLY A 114 -2.46 16.86 0.96
C GLY A 114 -1.28 16.05 0.43
N THR A 115 -0.59 15.28 1.29
CA THR A 115 0.48 14.35 0.90
C THR A 115 0.07 12.91 1.25
N PRO A 116 0.20 11.95 0.31
CA PRO A 116 -0.13 10.57 0.60
C PRO A 116 0.99 9.92 1.44
N LEU A 117 0.59 9.25 2.52
CA LEU A 117 1.46 8.36 3.27
C LEU A 117 1.76 7.10 2.45
N PHE A 118 0.74 6.54 1.79
CA PHE A 118 0.85 5.60 0.69
C PHE A 118 -0.40 5.67 -0.19
N ILE A 119 -0.24 5.34 -1.47
CA ILE A 119 -1.32 5.32 -2.45
C ILE A 119 -1.81 3.89 -2.66
N CYS A 120 -3.08 3.73 -2.99
CA CYS A 120 -3.70 2.46 -3.35
C CYS A 120 -4.38 2.55 -4.71
N GLU A 121 -4.12 1.53 -5.51
CA GLU A 121 -4.72 1.31 -6.82
C GLU A 121 -5.40 -0.05 -6.82
N CYS A 122 -6.62 -0.14 -7.32
CA CYS A 122 -7.41 -1.36 -7.37
C CYS A 122 -7.78 -1.65 -8.82
N LYS A 123 -7.18 -2.71 -9.35
CA LYS A 123 -7.50 -3.29 -10.66
C LYS A 123 -8.04 -4.69 -10.44
N TYR A 124 -9.13 -4.75 -9.70
CA TYR A 124 -9.90 -5.98 -9.49
C TYR A 124 -10.78 -6.21 -10.73
N TRP A 125 -10.13 -6.64 -11.79
CA TRP A 125 -10.73 -6.99 -13.08
C TRP A 125 -10.59 -8.49 -13.30
N ASP A 126 -11.41 -9.05 -14.17
CA ASP A 126 -11.33 -10.46 -14.60
C ASP A 126 -10.12 -10.73 -15.52
N THR A 127 -9.14 -9.83 -15.53
CA THR A 127 -7.96 -9.86 -16.41
C THR A 127 -6.70 -9.52 -15.63
N SER A 128 -5.59 -10.17 -15.98
CA SER A 128 -4.29 -9.91 -15.36
C SER A 128 -3.77 -8.50 -15.67
N VAL A 129 -3.04 -7.93 -14.71
CA VAL A 129 -2.36 -6.65 -14.89
C VAL A 129 -1.10 -6.87 -15.74
N GLY A 130 -1.19 -6.48 -17.00
CA GLY A 130 -0.07 -6.48 -17.95
C GLY A 130 0.89 -5.30 -17.79
N SER A 131 1.99 -5.34 -18.55
CA SER A 131 3.01 -4.28 -18.59
C SER A 131 2.42 -2.94 -19.02
N ASP A 132 1.50 -2.92 -19.99
CA ASP A 132 0.89 -1.68 -20.48
C ASP A 132 0.02 -1.02 -19.40
N THR A 133 -0.74 -1.83 -18.65
CA THR A 133 -1.53 -1.35 -17.51
C THR A 133 -0.62 -0.82 -16.40
N MET A 134 0.46 -1.54 -16.07
CA MET A 134 1.43 -1.09 -15.06
C MET A 134 2.11 0.22 -15.47
N ARG A 135 2.56 0.33 -16.73
CA ARG A 135 3.13 1.55 -17.31
C ARG A 135 2.13 2.71 -17.21
N SER A 136 0.86 2.42 -17.51
CA SER A 136 -0.25 3.36 -17.36
C SER A 136 -0.42 3.86 -15.91
N ILE A 137 -0.39 2.96 -14.93
CA ILE A 137 -0.54 3.29 -13.51
C ILE A 137 0.63 4.18 -13.07
N ILE A 138 1.87 3.74 -13.32
CA ILE A 138 3.07 4.51 -12.96
C ILE A 138 3.08 5.88 -13.65
N GLY A 139 2.75 5.95 -14.94
CA GLY A 139 2.65 7.22 -15.66
C GLY A 139 1.59 8.17 -15.08
N GLY A 140 0.44 7.63 -14.64
CA GLY A 140 -0.59 8.40 -13.93
C GLY A 140 -0.11 8.92 -12.58
N LEU A 141 0.56 8.08 -11.79
CA LEU A 141 1.15 8.46 -10.51
C LEU A 141 2.20 9.57 -10.66
N GLU A 142 3.07 9.46 -11.66
CA GLU A 142 4.05 10.51 -11.96
C GLU A 142 3.39 11.83 -12.38
N LYS A 143 2.34 11.78 -13.22
CA LYS A 143 1.61 12.97 -13.67
C LYS A 143 0.89 13.67 -12.50
N LEU A 144 0.21 12.90 -11.65
CA LEU A 144 -0.67 13.43 -10.61
C LEU A 144 0.09 13.81 -9.33
N TRP A 145 1.03 12.96 -8.91
CA TRP A 145 1.72 13.10 -7.63
C TRP A 145 3.19 13.50 -7.75
N GLY A 146 3.84 13.21 -8.88
CA GLY A 146 5.27 13.50 -9.11
C GLY A 146 6.15 12.97 -7.98
N GLU A 147 6.87 13.86 -7.31
CA GLU A 147 7.75 13.51 -6.18
C GLU A 147 7.00 13.21 -4.87
N LYS A 148 5.69 13.50 -4.78
CA LYS A 148 4.91 13.22 -3.56
C LYS A 148 4.61 11.74 -3.36
N TRP A 149 4.65 10.93 -4.42
CA TRP A 149 4.46 9.49 -4.28
C TRP A 149 5.79 8.77 -4.21
N ALA A 150 5.91 7.90 -3.21
CA ALA A 150 7.07 7.01 -3.04
C ALA A 150 6.67 5.53 -3.08
N ILE A 151 5.42 5.22 -2.77
CA ILE A 151 4.88 3.86 -2.78
C ILE A 151 3.43 3.83 -3.25
N VAL A 152 3.10 2.81 -4.03
CA VAL A 152 1.73 2.43 -4.35
C VAL A 152 1.50 0.96 -4.01
N VAL A 153 0.37 0.66 -3.37
CA VAL A 153 -0.13 -0.69 -3.17
C VAL A 153 -1.17 -0.97 -4.25
N LEU A 154 -0.82 -1.82 -5.20
CA LEU A 154 -1.70 -2.22 -6.30
C LEU A 154 -2.40 -3.53 -5.95
N PHE A 155 -3.72 -3.50 -5.86
CA PHE A 155 -4.56 -4.67 -5.66
C PHE A 155 -5.08 -5.19 -7.00
N CYS A 156 -4.85 -6.46 -7.31
CA CYS A 156 -5.32 -7.07 -8.55
C CYS A 156 -5.60 -8.56 -8.37
N VAL A 157 -6.32 -9.15 -9.33
CA VAL A 157 -6.57 -10.60 -9.35
C VAL A 157 -5.29 -11.37 -9.67
N GLU A 158 -4.55 -10.91 -10.67
CA GLU A 158 -3.34 -11.55 -11.14
C GLU A 158 -2.37 -10.52 -11.70
N LEU A 159 -1.08 -10.66 -11.38
CA LEU A 159 -0.02 -9.95 -12.07
C LEU A 159 0.51 -10.80 -13.21
N ALA A 160 0.47 -10.28 -14.45
CA ALA A 160 1.00 -11.00 -15.59
C ALA A 160 2.52 -11.22 -15.45
N ASN A 161 3.02 -12.33 -15.99
CA ASN A 161 4.45 -12.62 -15.98
C ASN A 161 5.16 -11.76 -17.05
N TRP A 162 6.05 -10.87 -16.63
CA TRP A 162 6.77 -9.97 -17.53
C TRP A 162 8.20 -10.44 -17.75
N LYS A 163 8.65 -10.37 -19.01
CA LYS A 163 10.04 -10.67 -19.37
C LYS A 163 10.98 -9.50 -19.04
N THR A 164 10.48 -8.27 -19.00
CA THR A 164 11.29 -7.07 -18.87
C THR A 164 10.54 -6.03 -18.05
N TRP A 165 11.25 -5.41 -17.10
CA TRP A 165 10.77 -4.29 -16.32
C TRP A 165 11.39 -3.00 -16.87
N GLU A 166 10.58 -1.98 -17.12
CA GLU A 166 11.00 -0.77 -17.85
C GLU A 166 11.24 0.44 -16.93
N HIS A 167 11.10 0.26 -15.62
CA HIS A 167 11.19 1.34 -14.63
C HIS A 167 12.37 1.12 -13.69
N ASP A 168 13.59 1.33 -14.17
CA ASP A 168 14.85 0.99 -13.48
C ASP A 168 14.98 1.51 -12.04
N GLY A 169 14.38 2.66 -11.73
CA GLY A 169 14.40 3.24 -10.37
C GLY A 169 13.23 2.83 -9.48
N ILE A 170 12.29 2.06 -9.99
CA ILE A 170 11.05 1.69 -9.31
C ILE A 170 11.05 0.19 -9.04
N GLY A 171 11.06 -0.19 -7.76
CA GLY A 171 10.93 -1.58 -7.36
C GLY A 171 9.51 -2.11 -7.59
N CYS A 172 9.40 -3.40 -7.84
CA CYS A 172 8.12 -4.11 -7.91
C CYS A 172 8.23 -5.40 -7.12
N VAL A 173 7.42 -5.53 -6.08
CA VAL A 173 7.27 -6.74 -5.28
C VAL A 173 5.83 -7.22 -5.36
N LYS A 174 5.65 -8.52 -5.58
CA LYS A 174 4.35 -9.18 -5.56
C LYS A 174 4.15 -9.88 -4.21
N VAL A 175 3.06 -9.60 -3.54
CA VAL A 175 2.59 -10.29 -2.33
C VAL A 175 1.34 -11.07 -2.68
N THR A 176 1.43 -12.39 -2.65
CA THR A 176 0.27 -13.25 -2.86
C THR A 176 -0.50 -13.37 -1.55
N CYS A 177 -1.76 -12.90 -1.54
CA CYS A 177 -2.54 -12.78 -0.31
C CYS A 177 -2.83 -14.14 0.34
N GLU A 178 -3.08 -15.18 -0.46
CA GLU A 178 -3.40 -16.54 0.02
C GLU A 178 -2.25 -17.19 0.80
N SER A 179 -1.01 -17.05 0.31
CA SER A 179 0.18 -17.61 0.94
C SER A 179 0.90 -16.62 1.87
N CYS A 180 0.54 -15.34 1.81
CA CYS A 180 1.28 -14.23 2.41
C CYS A 180 2.77 -14.21 2.00
N SER A 181 3.08 -14.70 0.80
CA SER A 181 4.45 -14.75 0.30
C SER A 181 4.76 -13.56 -0.61
N ALA A 182 5.86 -12.87 -0.32
CA ALA A 182 6.41 -11.79 -1.11
C ALA A 182 7.48 -12.30 -2.10
N LYS A 183 7.40 -11.87 -3.35
CA LYS A 183 8.35 -12.18 -4.43
C LYS A 183 8.74 -10.90 -5.15
N TRP A 184 10.02 -10.59 -5.18
CA TRP A 184 10.53 -9.49 -5.98
C TRP A 184 10.39 -9.82 -7.48
N ILE A 185 9.70 -8.95 -8.19
CA ILE A 185 9.63 -8.96 -9.67
C ILE A 185 10.79 -8.16 -10.22
N HIS A 186 11.06 -7.01 -9.59
CA HIS A 186 12.22 -6.19 -9.87
C HIS A 186 12.66 -5.48 -8.59
N LEU A 187 13.94 -5.64 -8.23
CA LEU A 187 14.57 -4.89 -7.15
C LEU A 187 15.73 -4.09 -7.74
N PRO A 188 15.63 -2.75 -7.82
CA PRO A 188 16.72 -1.94 -8.33
C PRO A 188 18.00 -2.13 -7.50
N PRO A 189 19.19 -1.94 -8.13
CA PRO A 189 20.45 -1.88 -7.40
C PRO A 189 20.39 -0.86 -6.26
N GLU A 190 21.19 -1.11 -5.23
CA GLU A 190 21.35 -0.16 -4.13
C GLU A 190 21.81 1.21 -4.67
N GLY A 191 21.24 2.30 -4.14
CA GLY A 191 21.45 3.66 -4.64
C GLY A 191 20.58 4.06 -5.84
N MET A 192 19.94 3.12 -6.54
CA MET A 192 18.98 3.40 -7.62
C MET A 192 17.51 3.27 -7.20
N ARG A 193 17.25 2.73 -6.00
CA ARG A 193 15.91 2.53 -5.43
C ARG A 193 15.23 3.87 -5.09
N ARG A 194 14.26 4.28 -5.90
CA ARG A 194 13.53 5.55 -5.72
C ARG A 194 12.10 5.35 -5.19
N LYS A 195 11.33 4.49 -5.85
CA LYS A 195 9.90 4.27 -5.56
C LYS A 195 9.56 2.79 -5.56
N LEU A 196 8.45 2.41 -4.94
CA LEU A 196 8.05 1.01 -4.80
C LEU A 196 6.61 0.78 -5.24
N VAL A 197 6.41 -0.26 -6.04
CA VAL A 197 5.10 -0.86 -6.30
C VAL A 197 4.99 -2.15 -5.50
N VAL A 198 4.02 -2.21 -4.59
CA VAL A 198 3.66 -3.43 -3.88
C VAL A 198 2.38 -3.97 -4.51
N VAL A 199 2.49 -5.03 -5.30
CA VAL A 199 1.33 -5.70 -5.89
C VAL A 199 0.78 -6.70 -4.90
N VAL A 200 -0.45 -6.52 -4.45
CA VAL A 200 -1.19 -7.49 -3.63
C VAL A 200 -2.11 -8.27 -4.56
N GLU A 201 -1.74 -9.52 -4.81
CA GLU A 201 -2.49 -10.45 -5.65
C GLU A 201 -3.56 -11.14 -4.81
N MET A 202 -4.82 -10.91 -5.15
CA MET A 202 -6.00 -11.36 -4.43
C MET A 202 -6.76 -12.34 -5.33
N ARG A 203 -6.97 -13.59 -4.92
CA ARG A 203 -7.84 -14.49 -5.71
C ARG A 203 -9.27 -13.94 -5.75
N THR A 204 -9.95 -14.18 -6.87
CA THR A 204 -11.41 -14.16 -6.91
C THR A 204 -11.93 -15.22 -5.95
N MET A 205 -12.71 -14.80 -4.95
CA MET A 205 -13.55 -15.69 -4.15
C MET A 205 -14.65 -16.28 -5.03
#